data_AF-A0A2V7YID1-F1
#
_entry.id   AF-A0A2V7YID1-F1
#
_cell.length_a   1.000
_cell.length_b   1.000
_cell.length_c   1.000
_cell.angle_alpha   90.00
_cell.angle_beta   90.00
_cell.angle_gamma   90.00
#
_symmetry.space_group_name_H-M   'P 1'
#
loop_
_entity.id
_entity.type
_entity.pdbx_description
1 polymer ?
#
loop_
_entity_poly.entity_id
_entity_poly.type
_entity_poly.pdbx_seq_one_letter_code
_entity_poly.pdbx_strand_id
1 'polypeptide(L)'
;MSTQQQTFGFLSGGQRPSAVQTAEGGRPPRQNVVIEAGAGTGKTTAIVAKVLDLLLGDDDVAPERMVLVTFTEKAAGEIADRIQSALTEIERGADRWPVNSDQPLFQVGPAARRAVERQLARIDALRSQTIHSFCQSLLRQYPIEAGIDPQFRIIEGFDRSLLYGQIFDDWIDDETRVRALPQAAREWEALLEQCTYLFLARGYIFTMLEKRHLLLDERYDIGTIAEYEQILIDAVAASMSGSITSRRWPATCAKSI
;
A
#
# COMPACT_ATOMS: atom_id res chain seq x y z
N MET A 1 19.88 31.75 1.24
CA MET A 1 19.01 30.58 1.48
C MET A 1 17.90 30.64 0.44
N SER A 2 18.12 30.01 -0.73
CA SER A 2 17.20 30.08 -1.86
C SER A 2 16.38 28.79 -1.90
N THR A 3 15.09 28.91 -1.62
CA THR A 3 14.09 27.85 -1.70
C THR A 3 13.91 27.44 -3.16
N GLN A 4 14.40 26.26 -3.56
CA GLN A 4 14.05 25.66 -4.85
C GLN A 4 12.61 25.13 -4.77
N GLN A 5 11.68 25.83 -5.40
CA GLN A 5 10.35 25.32 -5.69
C GLN A 5 10.46 24.21 -6.75
N GLN A 6 10.14 22.98 -6.37
CA GLN A 6 9.98 21.87 -7.32
C GLN A 6 8.74 22.15 -8.18
N THR A 7 8.95 22.34 -9.48
CA THR A 7 7.87 22.50 -10.46
C THR A 7 7.22 21.15 -10.72
N PHE A 8 5.98 20.97 -10.26
CA PHE A 8 5.13 19.82 -10.60
C PHE A 8 4.55 20.00 -12.00
N GLY A 9 4.99 19.20 -12.96
CA GLY A 9 4.38 19.11 -14.29
C GLY A 9 3.16 18.19 -14.27
N PHE A 10 1.96 18.76 -14.48
CA PHE A 10 0.72 18.02 -14.70
C PHE A 10 0.57 17.68 -16.19
N LEU A 11 0.24 16.42 -16.51
CA LEU A 11 -0.15 16.00 -17.85
C LEU A 11 -1.53 15.34 -17.77
N SER A 12 -2.57 16.05 -18.23
CA SER A 12 -3.94 15.53 -18.32
C SER A 12 -4.12 14.65 -19.56
N GLY A 13 -4.94 13.61 -19.40
CA GLY A 13 -5.18 12.57 -20.40
C GLY A 13 -5.65 13.10 -21.76
N GLY A 14 -4.88 12.81 -22.81
CA GLY A 14 -5.20 13.12 -24.21
C GLY A 14 -4.13 13.95 -24.93
N GLN A 15 -3.20 14.57 -24.21
CA GLN A 15 -2.03 15.20 -24.83
C GLN A 15 -0.90 14.19 -24.95
N ARG A 16 -0.25 14.16 -26.13
CA ARG A 16 1.05 13.51 -26.32
C ARG A 16 1.94 13.94 -25.14
N PRO A 17 2.73 13.05 -24.50
CA PRO A 17 3.84 13.55 -23.70
C PRO A 17 4.59 14.51 -24.61
N SER A 18 4.57 15.80 -24.27
CA SER A 18 5.38 16.75 -25.01
C SER A 18 6.76 16.16 -24.98
N ALA A 19 7.33 15.97 -26.17
CA ALA A 19 8.71 15.53 -26.29
C ALA A 19 9.49 16.40 -25.31
N VAL A 20 10.04 15.77 -24.26
CA VAL A 20 11.09 16.40 -23.48
C VAL A 20 12.10 16.76 -24.55
N GLN A 21 12.20 18.06 -24.85
CA GLN A 21 13.16 18.55 -25.82
C GLN A 21 14.52 18.15 -25.25
N THR A 22 15.07 17.06 -25.78
CA THR A 22 16.43 16.66 -25.50
C THR A 22 17.31 17.69 -26.18
N ALA A 23 17.70 18.68 -25.39
CA ALA A 23 18.95 19.38 -25.64
C ALA A 23 20.03 18.32 -25.81
N GLU A 24 20.81 18.48 -26.87
CA GLU A 24 21.88 17.60 -27.31
C GLU A 24 22.70 17.03 -26.13
N GLY A 25 22.78 15.70 -26.02
CA GLY A 25 23.80 15.01 -25.23
C GLY A 25 23.73 15.09 -23.70
N GLY A 26 22.64 15.59 -23.09
CA GLY A 26 22.51 15.71 -21.63
C GLY A 26 21.68 14.61 -20.97
N ARG A 27 22.15 14.07 -19.84
CA ARG A 27 21.38 13.18 -18.93
C ARG A 27 19.99 13.78 -18.67
N PRO A 28 18.90 12.99 -18.76
CA PRO A 28 17.57 13.53 -18.49
C PRO A 28 17.52 14.16 -17.09
N PRO A 29 16.93 15.36 -16.94
CA PRO A 29 16.88 16.04 -15.67
C PRO A 29 16.14 15.16 -14.64
N ARG A 30 16.69 15.04 -13.43
CA ARG A 30 16.05 14.33 -12.31
C ARG A 30 14.78 15.08 -11.91
N GLN A 31 13.66 14.73 -12.52
CA GLN A 31 12.37 15.35 -12.30
C GLN A 31 11.36 14.29 -11.86
N ASN A 32 10.52 14.67 -10.90
CA ASN A 32 9.37 13.87 -10.53
C ASN A 32 8.28 14.08 -11.59
N VAL A 33 7.78 12.99 -12.16
CA VAL A 33 6.73 13.02 -13.17
C VAL A 33 5.49 12.36 -12.60
N VAL A 34 4.36 13.06 -12.70
CA VAL A 34 3.04 12.50 -12.37
C VAL A 34 2.34 12.20 -13.69
N ILE A 35 1.97 10.94 -13.90
CA ILE A 35 1.20 10.51 -15.06
C ILE A 35 -0.25 10.34 -14.61
N GLU A 36 -1.10 11.29 -14.99
CA GLU A 36 -2.54 11.20 -14.74
C GLU A 36 -3.20 10.43 -15.89
N ALA A 37 -3.87 9.33 -15.58
CA ALA A 37 -4.63 8.60 -16.60
C ALA A 37 -5.85 7.90 -16.00
N GLY A 38 -6.98 8.02 -16.70
CA GLY A 38 -8.27 7.42 -16.33
C GLY A 38 -8.29 5.89 -16.43
N ALA A 39 -9.42 5.27 -16.08
CA ALA A 39 -9.61 3.83 -16.28
C ALA A 39 -9.52 3.49 -17.78
N GLY A 40 -8.77 2.44 -18.13
CA GLY A 40 -8.63 1.98 -19.52
C GLY A 40 -7.75 2.84 -20.44
N THR A 41 -7.16 3.95 -19.95
CA THR A 41 -6.42 4.90 -20.81
C THR A 41 -4.92 4.60 -20.94
N GLY A 42 -4.47 3.38 -20.64
CA GLY A 42 -3.09 2.97 -20.91
C GLY A 42 -2.02 3.43 -19.91
N LYS A 43 -2.37 3.66 -18.62
CA LYS A 43 -1.39 3.97 -17.54
C LYS A 43 -0.18 3.03 -17.56
N THR A 44 -0.46 1.73 -17.58
CA THR A 44 0.58 0.69 -17.62
C THR A 44 1.44 0.83 -18.87
N THR A 45 0.84 1.04 -20.04
CA THR A 45 1.56 1.24 -21.30
C THR A 45 2.48 2.47 -21.25
N ALA A 46 2.02 3.56 -20.64
CA ALA A 46 2.84 4.76 -20.44
C ALA A 46 4.02 4.52 -19.50
N ILE A 47 3.83 3.77 -18.41
CA ILE A 47 4.91 3.35 -17.51
C ILE A 47 5.94 2.50 -18.26
N VAL A 48 5.49 1.51 -19.04
CA VAL A 48 6.39 0.66 -19.84
C VAL A 48 7.17 1.49 -20.85
N ALA A 49 6.52 2.40 -21.58
CA ALA A 49 7.19 3.29 -22.51
C ALA A 49 8.25 4.16 -21.82
N LYS A 50 7.97 4.65 -20.61
CA LYS A 50 8.93 5.42 -19.82
C LYS A 50 10.12 4.57 -19.36
N VAL A 51 9.87 3.32 -18.99
CA VAL A 51 10.94 2.37 -18.66
C VAL A 51 11.83 2.09 -19.86
N LEU A 52 11.25 1.90 -21.05
CA LEU A 52 12.02 1.72 -22.29
C LEU A 52 12.89 2.96 -22.59
N ASP A 53 12.33 4.16 -22.46
CA ASP A 53 13.05 5.42 -22.61
C ASP A 53 14.26 5.51 -21.67
N LEU A 54 14.11 5.13 -20.40
CA LEU A 54 15.20 5.13 -19.44
C LEU A 54 16.25 4.06 -19.74
N LEU A 55 15.85 2.81 -19.99
CA LEU A 55 16.78 1.69 -20.20
C LEU A 55 17.55 1.80 -21.52
N LEU A 56 16.90 2.31 -22.57
CA LEU A 56 17.45 2.34 -23.93
C LEU A 56 18.02 3.72 -24.32
N GLY A 57 17.70 4.76 -23.56
CA GLY A 57 18.18 6.13 -23.77
C GLY A 57 19.37 6.53 -22.89
N ASP A 58 19.62 5.83 -21.78
CA ASP A 58 20.70 6.15 -20.83
C ASP A 58 21.49 4.88 -20.48
N ASP A 59 22.75 4.82 -20.93
CA ASP A 59 23.65 3.67 -20.69
C ASP A 59 24.00 3.48 -19.20
N ASP A 60 23.83 4.50 -18.35
CA ASP A 60 24.03 4.40 -16.91
C ASP A 60 22.82 3.79 -16.17
N VAL A 61 21.67 3.68 -16.85
CA VAL A 61 20.46 3.10 -16.28
C VAL A 61 20.36 1.64 -16.69
N ALA A 62 20.39 0.78 -15.68
CA ALA A 62 20.27 -0.66 -15.83
C ALA A 62 19.08 -1.18 -15.01
N PRO A 63 18.51 -2.36 -15.35
CA PRO A 63 17.37 -2.94 -14.67
C PRO A 63 17.50 -2.97 -13.13
N GLU A 64 18.69 -3.28 -12.61
CA GLU A 64 18.98 -3.42 -11.18
C GLU A 64 18.97 -2.08 -10.43
N ARG A 65 19.09 -0.98 -11.17
CA ARG A 65 19.07 0.39 -10.64
C ARG A 65 17.66 0.98 -10.64
N MET A 66 16.66 0.25 -11.12
CA MET A 66 15.27 0.67 -11.10
C MET A 66 14.48 -0.10 -10.05
N VAL A 67 13.42 0.53 -9.55
CA VAL A 67 12.40 -0.13 -8.74
C VAL A 67 11.02 0.33 -9.23
N LEU A 68 10.17 -0.64 -9.52
CA LEU A 68 8.78 -0.45 -9.90
C LEU A 68 7.93 -1.00 -8.75
N VAL A 69 7.10 -0.15 -8.18
CA VAL A 69 6.29 -0.48 -7.00
C VAL A 69 4.82 -0.35 -7.33
N THR A 70 4.03 -1.34 -6.94
CA THR A 70 2.57 -1.38 -7.16
C THR A 70 1.82 -1.96 -5.97
N PHE A 71 0.48 -2.02 -6.05
CA PHE A 71 -0.38 -2.50 -4.97
C PHE A 71 -0.56 -4.01 -4.95
N THR A 72 -0.45 -4.69 -6.10
CA THR A 72 -0.73 -6.13 -6.19
C THR A 72 0.39 -6.88 -6.88
N GLU A 73 0.66 -8.10 -6.44
CA GLU A 73 1.68 -8.98 -7.05
C GLU A 73 1.37 -9.25 -8.53
N LYS A 74 0.07 -9.40 -8.86
CA LYS A 74 -0.37 -9.56 -10.26
C LYS A 74 0.03 -8.37 -11.13
N ALA A 75 -0.18 -7.14 -10.65
CA ALA A 75 0.19 -5.94 -11.41
C ALA A 75 1.72 -5.81 -11.53
N ALA A 76 2.47 -6.24 -10.51
CA ALA A 76 3.92 -6.21 -10.52
C ALA A 76 4.48 -7.14 -11.60
N GLY A 77 3.99 -8.37 -11.64
CA GLY A 77 4.32 -9.35 -12.68
C GLY A 77 3.90 -8.88 -14.07
N GLU A 78 2.66 -8.40 -14.22
CA GLU A 78 2.17 -7.90 -15.52
C GLU A 78 3.04 -6.75 -16.09
N ILE A 79 3.49 -5.82 -15.24
CA ILE A 79 4.39 -4.74 -15.66
C ILE A 79 5.74 -5.30 -16.11
N ALA A 80 6.34 -6.23 -15.35
CA ALA A 80 7.62 -6.85 -15.69
C ALA A 80 7.54 -7.59 -17.03
N ASP A 81 6.51 -8.43 -17.21
CA ASP A 81 6.27 -9.21 -18.42
C ASP A 81 6.10 -8.30 -19.65
N ARG A 82 5.37 -7.19 -19.50
CA ARG A 82 5.19 -6.20 -20.57
C ARG A 82 6.51 -5.52 -20.95
N ILE A 83 7.38 -5.21 -19.99
CA ILE A 83 8.69 -4.60 -20.27
C ILE A 83 9.59 -5.60 -20.99
N GLN A 84 9.68 -6.83 -20.51
CA GLN A 84 10.46 -7.89 -21.14
C GLN A 84 9.97 -8.17 -22.56
N SER A 85 8.65 -8.25 -22.75
CA SER A 85 8.04 -8.44 -24.08
C SER A 85 8.40 -7.29 -25.02
N ALA A 86 8.29 -6.05 -24.55
CA ALA A 86 8.64 -4.87 -25.35
C ALA A 86 10.12 -4.86 -25.77
N LEU A 87 11.04 -5.17 -24.85
CA LEU A 87 12.47 -5.29 -25.16
C LEU A 87 12.73 -6.40 -26.19
N THR A 88 12.04 -7.54 -26.06
CA THR A 88 12.15 -8.66 -27.00
C THR A 88 11.64 -8.28 -28.39
N GLU A 89 10.52 -7.55 -28.49
CA GLU A 89 10.01 -7.04 -29.77
C GLU A 89 11.02 -6.10 -30.46
N ILE A 90 11.65 -5.21 -29.69
CA ILE A 90 12.66 -4.28 -30.19
C ILE A 90 13.93 -5.01 -30.64
N GLU A 91 14.40 -5.98 -29.85
CA GLU A 91 15.55 -6.83 -30.17
C GLU A 91 15.32 -7.60 -31.48
N ARG A 92 14.09 -8.12 -31.69
CA ARG A 92 13.68 -8.83 -32.91
C ARG A 92 13.51 -7.96 -34.15
N GLY A 93 13.56 -6.63 -34.04
CA GLY A 93 13.44 -5.77 -35.22
C GLY A 93 12.44 -4.63 -35.13
N ALA A 94 11.62 -4.52 -34.07
CA ALA A 94 10.63 -3.45 -34.01
C ALA A 94 11.28 -2.05 -33.98
N ASP A 95 10.79 -1.15 -34.83
CA ASP A 95 11.25 0.25 -34.88
C ASP A 95 10.47 1.19 -33.95
N ARG A 96 9.36 0.71 -33.38
CA ARG A 96 8.47 1.47 -32.51
C ARG A 96 7.73 0.55 -31.54
N TRP A 97 7.32 1.08 -30.41
CA TRP A 97 6.53 0.36 -29.41
C TRP A 97 5.39 1.23 -28.85
N PRO A 98 4.19 0.67 -28.61
CA PRO A 98 3.75 -0.68 -28.98
C PRO A 98 3.70 -0.90 -30.49
N VAL A 99 4.04 -2.11 -30.96
CA VAL A 99 4.20 -2.41 -32.40
C VAL A 99 2.90 -2.21 -33.18
N ASN A 100 1.77 -2.62 -32.61
CA ASN A 100 0.45 -2.62 -33.24
C ASN A 100 -0.42 -1.42 -32.83
N SER A 101 0.19 -0.27 -32.51
CA SER A 101 -0.54 0.95 -32.14
C SER A 101 -0.38 2.03 -33.20
N ASP A 102 -1.48 2.72 -33.52
CA ASP A 102 -1.47 3.93 -34.34
C ASP A 102 -0.80 5.12 -33.64
N GLN A 103 -0.60 5.02 -32.32
CA GLN A 103 0.07 6.01 -31.49
C GLN A 103 1.17 5.33 -30.65
N PRO A 104 2.31 4.98 -31.28
CA PRO A 104 3.45 4.44 -30.55
C PRO A 104 3.95 5.45 -29.51
N LEU A 105 4.31 4.95 -28.34
CA LEU A 105 4.81 5.76 -27.22
C LEU A 105 6.34 5.79 -27.16
N PHE A 106 7.01 4.91 -27.90
CA PHE A 106 8.46 4.82 -27.95
C PHE A 106 8.94 4.58 -29.39
N GLN A 107 9.91 5.35 -29.85
CA GLN A 107 10.56 5.22 -31.15
C GLN A 107 11.97 4.69 -30.97
N VAL A 108 12.33 3.63 -31.69
CA VAL A 108 13.62 2.96 -31.54
C VAL A 108 14.67 3.65 -32.40
N GLY A 109 15.56 4.41 -31.76
CA GLY A 109 16.72 5.02 -32.40
C GLY A 109 17.96 4.11 -32.44
N PRO A 110 19.06 4.55 -33.10
CA PRO A 110 20.30 3.78 -33.18
C PRO A 110 20.93 3.48 -31.81
N ALA A 111 20.79 4.38 -30.83
CA ALA A 111 21.26 4.14 -29.46
C ALA A 111 20.48 3.02 -28.78
N ALA A 112 19.14 3.07 -28.86
CA ALA A 112 18.27 2.04 -28.34
C ALA A 112 18.57 0.65 -28.95
N ARG A 113 18.82 0.60 -30.27
CA ARG A 113 19.23 -0.63 -30.97
C ARG A 113 20.52 -1.25 -30.41
N ARG A 114 21.49 -0.44 -30.00
CA ARG A 114 22.74 -0.93 -29.40
C ARG A 114 22.57 -1.33 -27.94
N ALA A 115 21.66 -0.69 -27.23
CA ALA A 115 21.43 -0.95 -25.81
C ALA A 115 20.54 -2.18 -25.56
N VAL A 116 19.59 -2.48 -26.44
CA VAL A 116 18.52 -3.45 -26.18
C VAL A 116 19.02 -4.84 -25.81
N GLU A 117 20.01 -5.38 -26.52
CA GLU A 117 20.57 -6.71 -26.24
C GLU A 117 21.15 -6.78 -24.82
N ARG A 118 21.96 -5.77 -24.46
CA ARG A 118 22.56 -5.66 -23.12
C ARG A 118 21.53 -5.49 -22.01
N GLN A 119 20.49 -4.68 -22.23
CA GLN A 119 19.46 -4.45 -21.22
C GLN A 119 18.54 -5.67 -21.06
N LEU A 120 18.20 -6.33 -22.17
CA LEU A 120 17.40 -7.55 -22.18
C LEU A 120 18.10 -8.69 -21.43
N ALA A 121 19.42 -8.84 -21.61
CA ALA A 121 20.22 -9.83 -20.88
C ALA A 121 20.21 -9.66 -19.35
N ARG A 122 19.80 -8.49 -18.85
CA ARG A 122 19.78 -8.13 -17.42
C ARG A 122 18.38 -7.92 -16.88
N ILE A 123 17.34 -8.16 -17.69
CA ILE A 123 15.98 -7.76 -17.36
C ILE A 123 15.43 -8.49 -16.13
N ASP A 124 15.89 -9.72 -15.88
CA ASP A 124 15.48 -10.54 -14.72
C ASP A 124 15.85 -9.88 -13.39
N ALA A 125 16.79 -8.95 -13.39
CA ALA A 125 17.20 -8.21 -12.21
C ALA A 125 16.41 -6.89 -12.02
N LEU A 126 15.43 -6.61 -12.90
CA LEU A 126 14.45 -5.55 -12.71
C LEU A 126 13.57 -5.84 -11.49
N ARG A 127 13.58 -4.95 -10.52
CA ARG A 127 12.72 -5.06 -9.34
C ARG A 127 11.34 -4.48 -9.61
N SER A 128 10.40 -5.32 -10.05
CA SER A 128 8.96 -5.00 -10.10
C SER A 128 8.24 -5.76 -9.00
N GLN A 129 7.70 -5.06 -8.01
CA GLN A 129 7.22 -5.67 -6.78
C GLN A 129 6.13 -4.85 -6.10
N THR A 130 5.49 -5.41 -5.07
CA THR A 130 4.56 -4.65 -4.24
C THR A 130 5.28 -3.71 -3.25
N ILE A 131 4.54 -2.75 -2.70
CA ILE A 131 5.02 -1.89 -1.61
C ILE A 131 5.52 -2.74 -0.44
N HIS A 132 4.77 -3.77 -0.03
CA HIS A 132 5.13 -4.64 1.08
C HIS A 132 6.44 -5.40 0.80
N SER A 133 6.57 -6.02 -0.37
CA SER A 133 7.78 -6.72 -0.79
C SER A 133 8.99 -5.78 -0.86
N PHE A 134 8.78 -4.51 -1.21
CA PHE A 134 9.84 -3.48 -1.20
C PHE A 134 10.27 -3.08 0.20
N CYS A 135 9.33 -2.81 1.10
CA CYS A 135 9.64 -2.52 2.48
C CYS A 135 10.35 -3.71 3.14
N GLN A 136 9.89 -4.94 2.89
CA GLN A 136 10.51 -6.14 3.42
C GLN A 136 11.95 -6.33 2.91
N SER A 137 12.22 -6.09 1.62
CA SER A 137 13.57 -6.21 1.08
C SER A 137 14.51 -5.15 1.64
N LEU A 138 14.00 -3.94 1.92
CA LEU A 138 14.76 -2.87 2.55
C LEU A 138 15.10 -3.20 4.02
N LEU A 139 14.11 -3.66 4.79
CA LEU A 139 14.30 -4.08 6.18
C LEU A 139 15.31 -5.22 6.31
N ARG A 140 15.34 -6.14 5.34
CA ARG A 140 16.35 -7.22 5.29
C ARG A 140 17.75 -6.74 4.91
N GLN A 141 17.87 -5.65 4.17
CA GLN A 141 19.17 -5.07 3.81
C GLN A 141 19.78 -4.26 4.96
N TYR A 142 18.95 -3.64 5.80
CA TYR A 142 19.37 -2.77 6.90
C TYR A 142 18.69 -3.14 8.24
N PRO A 143 18.83 -4.39 8.72
CA PRO A 143 18.10 -4.86 9.91
C PRO A 143 18.59 -4.19 11.20
N ILE A 144 19.89 -3.87 11.28
CA ILE A 144 20.50 -3.24 12.47
C ILE A 144 19.95 -1.82 12.64
N GLU A 145 19.94 -1.04 11.56
CA GLU A 145 19.41 0.32 11.53
C GLU A 145 17.91 0.36 11.82
N ALA A 146 17.19 -0.68 11.39
CA ALA A 146 15.76 -0.84 11.67
C ALA A 146 15.48 -1.35 13.10
N GLY A 147 16.50 -1.77 13.86
CA GLY A 147 16.34 -2.31 15.21
C GLY A 147 15.58 -3.64 15.26
N ILE A 148 15.64 -4.42 14.18
CA ILE A 148 14.94 -5.72 14.05
C ILE A 148 15.92 -6.87 13.92
N ASP A 149 15.47 -8.07 14.27
CA ASP A 149 16.23 -9.29 14.02
C ASP A 149 16.39 -9.52 12.50
N PRO A 150 17.60 -9.75 11.97
CA PRO A 150 17.81 -10.06 10.55
C PRO A 150 17.04 -11.29 10.05
N GLN A 151 16.69 -12.20 10.95
CA GLN A 151 15.93 -13.42 10.70
C GLN A 151 14.43 -13.26 10.99
N PHE A 152 13.91 -12.02 11.03
CA PHE A 152 12.49 -11.79 11.26
C PHE A 152 11.63 -12.56 10.25
N ARG A 153 10.51 -13.10 10.76
CA ARG A 153 9.46 -13.72 9.96
C ARG A 153 8.27 -12.79 9.86
N ILE A 154 7.66 -12.74 8.68
CA ILE A 154 6.35 -12.10 8.53
C ILE A 154 5.31 -13.03 9.16
N ILE A 155 4.46 -12.46 10.00
CA ILE A 155 3.38 -13.19 10.67
C ILE A 155 2.07 -12.84 9.94
N GLU A 156 1.37 -13.86 9.45
CA GLU A 156 0.14 -13.70 8.67
C GLU A 156 -0.95 -14.66 9.16
N GLY A 157 -2.19 -14.40 8.73
CA GLY A 157 -3.33 -15.30 8.96
C GLY A 157 -3.54 -15.65 10.42
N PHE A 158 -3.62 -16.97 10.70
CA PHE A 158 -3.93 -17.50 12.03
C PHE A 158 -2.88 -17.14 13.08
N ASP A 159 -1.58 -17.26 12.76
CA ASP A 159 -0.49 -16.91 13.69
C ASP A 159 -0.60 -15.45 14.15
N ARG A 160 -0.98 -14.55 13.23
CA ARG A 160 -1.16 -13.12 13.53
C ARG A 160 -2.33 -12.91 14.47
N SER A 161 -3.47 -13.54 14.20
CA SER A 161 -4.67 -13.44 15.03
C SER A 161 -4.44 -14.00 16.43
N LEU A 162 -3.75 -15.14 16.54
CA LEU A 162 -3.42 -15.76 17.82
C LEU A 162 -2.49 -14.87 18.64
N LEU A 163 -1.41 -14.36 18.04
CA LEU A 163 -0.47 -13.47 18.71
C LEU A 163 -1.14 -12.16 19.15
N TYR A 164 -2.00 -11.59 18.30
CA TYR A 164 -2.77 -10.40 18.66
C TYR A 164 -3.69 -10.66 19.85
N GLY A 165 -4.43 -11.77 19.85
CA GLY A 165 -5.30 -12.16 20.96
C GLY A 165 -4.52 -12.28 22.27
N GLN A 166 -3.37 -12.98 22.26
CA GLN A 166 -2.51 -13.11 23.42
C GLN A 166 -2.03 -11.75 23.96
N ILE A 167 -1.50 -10.89 23.07
CA ILE A 167 -1.03 -9.55 23.47
C ILE A 167 -2.19 -8.71 24.00
N PHE A 168 -3.36 -8.81 23.39
CA PHE A 168 -4.54 -8.06 23.80
C PHE A 168 -5.06 -8.52 25.16
N ASP A 169 -5.14 -9.83 25.40
CA ASP A 169 -5.54 -10.40 26.69
C ASP A 169 -4.56 -10.02 27.80
N ASP A 170 -3.25 -10.15 27.55
CA ASP A 170 -2.20 -9.73 28.50
C ASP A 170 -2.32 -8.24 28.84
N TRP A 171 -2.59 -7.40 27.83
CA TRP A 171 -2.80 -5.96 28.01
C TRP A 171 -4.08 -5.66 28.81
N ILE A 172 -5.21 -6.31 28.50
CA ILE A 172 -6.46 -6.17 29.26
C ILE A 172 -6.26 -6.59 30.71
N ASP A 173 -5.59 -7.71 30.93
CA ASP A 173 -5.28 -8.19 32.27
C ASP A 173 -4.45 -7.16 33.01
N ASP A 174 -3.36 -6.65 32.43
CA ASP A 174 -2.50 -5.62 33.02
C ASP A 174 -3.29 -4.34 33.39
N GLU A 175 -4.21 -3.90 32.53
CA GLU A 175 -5.03 -2.70 32.72
C GLU A 175 -6.14 -2.87 33.76
N THR A 176 -6.75 -4.07 33.83
CA THR A 176 -7.98 -4.31 34.61
C THR A 176 -7.76 -5.02 35.94
N ARG A 177 -6.49 -5.29 36.34
CA ARG A 177 -6.19 -5.89 37.66
C ARG A 177 -6.82 -5.10 38.80
N VAL A 178 -7.14 -5.80 39.89
CA VAL A 178 -7.70 -5.23 41.15
C VAL A 178 -6.86 -4.06 41.71
N ARG A 179 -5.57 -4.00 41.37
CA ARG A 179 -4.71 -2.83 41.56
C ARG A 179 -4.03 -2.48 40.23
N ALA A 180 -4.73 -1.76 39.36
CA ALA A 180 -4.18 -1.21 38.13
C ALA A 180 -2.96 -0.32 38.43
N LEU A 181 -2.05 -0.19 37.47
CA LEU A 181 -0.94 0.74 37.60
C LEU A 181 -1.48 2.17 37.78
N PRO A 182 -0.91 3.01 38.67
CA PRO A 182 -1.41 4.38 38.87
C PRO A 182 -1.41 5.24 37.61
N GLN A 183 -0.58 4.91 36.62
CA GLN A 183 -0.58 5.56 35.32
C GLN A 183 -1.79 5.17 34.46
N ALA A 184 -2.05 3.86 34.33
CA ALA A 184 -3.25 3.33 33.68
C ALA A 184 -4.54 3.95 34.25
N ALA A 185 -4.68 3.99 35.58
CA ALA A 185 -5.84 4.60 36.22
C ALA A 185 -6.04 6.07 35.82
N ARG A 186 -4.96 6.86 35.75
CA ARG A 186 -5.02 8.28 35.30
C ARG A 186 -5.35 8.42 33.83
N GLU A 187 -4.85 7.53 32.98
CA GLU A 187 -5.14 7.52 31.54
C GLU A 187 -6.61 7.15 31.28
N TRP A 188 -7.14 6.16 32.01
CA TRP A 188 -8.57 5.83 32.00
C TRP A 188 -9.44 6.95 32.57
N GLU A 189 -9.05 7.58 33.67
CA GLU A 189 -9.75 8.76 34.21
C GLU A 189 -9.80 9.90 33.20
N ALA A 190 -8.66 10.25 32.57
CA ALA A 190 -8.60 11.27 31.54
C ALA A 190 -9.46 10.94 30.31
N LEU A 191 -9.45 9.67 29.88
CA LEU A 191 -10.28 9.19 28.78
C LEU A 191 -11.78 9.25 29.14
N LEU A 192 -12.15 8.83 30.35
CA LEU A 192 -13.54 8.87 30.83
C LEU A 192 -14.04 10.30 31.07
N GLU A 193 -13.17 11.22 31.52
CA GLU A 193 -13.48 12.65 31.66
C GLU A 193 -13.69 13.32 30.30
N GLN A 194 -12.95 12.90 29.28
CA GLN A 194 -13.12 13.37 27.90
C GLN A 194 -14.28 12.69 27.17
N CYS A 195 -14.70 11.50 27.60
CA CYS A 195 -15.95 10.89 27.17
C CYS A 195 -17.13 11.67 27.76
N THR A 196 -17.66 12.61 26.99
CA THR A 196 -18.78 13.51 27.36
C THR A 196 -20.06 12.77 27.81
N TYR A 197 -20.14 11.46 27.66
CA TYR A 197 -21.30 10.63 28.00
C TYR A 197 -20.92 9.37 28.79
N LEU A 198 -20.58 9.54 30.07
CA LEU A 198 -20.45 8.46 31.07
C LEU A 198 -21.63 7.47 31.08
N PHE A 199 -22.82 7.88 30.62
CA PHE A 199 -24.00 7.01 30.48
C PHE A 199 -23.84 5.93 29.38
N LEU A 200 -23.18 6.25 28.27
CA LEU A 200 -22.93 5.27 27.19
C LEU A 200 -21.85 4.28 27.59
N ALA A 201 -20.74 4.75 28.17
CA ALA A 201 -19.71 3.88 28.72
C ALA A 201 -20.29 2.92 29.77
N ARG A 202 -21.12 3.44 30.69
CA ARG A 202 -21.91 2.63 31.63
C ARG A 202 -22.81 1.64 30.90
N GLY A 203 -23.54 2.05 29.87
CA GLY A 203 -24.41 1.17 29.08
C GLY A 203 -23.65 0.01 28.45
N TYR A 204 -22.49 0.26 27.84
CA TYR A 204 -21.66 -0.78 27.24
C TYR A 204 -21.07 -1.73 28.29
N ILE A 205 -20.55 -1.20 29.40
CA ILE A 205 -20.00 -2.00 30.50
C ILE A 205 -21.10 -2.90 31.10
N PHE A 206 -22.29 -2.36 31.37
CA PHE A 206 -23.38 -3.16 31.92
C PHE A 206 -23.92 -4.18 30.90
N THR A 207 -23.98 -3.85 29.62
CA THR A 207 -24.37 -4.81 28.57
C THR A 207 -23.36 -5.96 28.48
N MET A 208 -22.06 -5.65 28.51
CA MET A 208 -20.99 -6.64 28.54
C MET A 208 -21.07 -7.54 29.78
N LEU A 209 -21.32 -6.96 30.97
CA LEU A 209 -21.48 -7.70 32.22
C LEU A 209 -22.75 -8.57 32.25
N GLU A 210 -23.86 -8.09 31.70
CA GLU A 210 -25.12 -8.84 31.61
C GLU A 210 -24.99 -10.02 30.63
N LYS A 211 -24.25 -9.81 29.54
CA LYS A 211 -23.93 -10.81 28.52
C LYS A 211 -22.66 -11.60 28.83
N ARG A 212 -22.09 -11.47 30.04
CA ARG A 212 -20.85 -12.15 30.46
C ARG A 212 -20.90 -13.67 30.29
N HIS A 213 -22.08 -14.28 30.40
CA HIS A 213 -22.27 -15.71 30.17
C HIS A 213 -22.03 -16.13 28.71
N LEU A 214 -22.23 -15.25 27.74
CA LEU A 214 -21.91 -15.49 26.32
C LEU A 214 -20.40 -15.32 26.06
N LEU A 215 -19.74 -14.42 26.79
CA LEU A 215 -18.29 -14.21 26.71
C LEU A 215 -17.49 -15.33 27.39
N LEU A 216 -18.12 -16.09 28.28
CA LEU A 216 -17.51 -17.23 29.00
C LEU A 216 -17.91 -18.60 28.41
N ASP A 217 -18.77 -18.65 27.40
CA ASP A 217 -19.11 -19.90 26.71
C ASP A 217 -18.17 -20.09 25.51
N GLU A 218 -17.21 -20.99 25.65
CA GLU A 218 -16.19 -21.32 24.61
C GLU A 218 -16.80 -21.81 23.28
N ARG A 219 -18.12 -22.09 23.24
CA ARG A 219 -18.84 -22.50 22.04
C ARG A 219 -19.41 -21.34 21.24
N TYR A 220 -19.37 -20.12 21.79
CA TYR A 220 -19.90 -18.93 21.14
C TYR A 220 -18.83 -18.27 20.26
N ASP A 221 -18.88 -18.55 18.96
CA ASP A 221 -18.07 -17.83 17.98
C ASP A 221 -18.63 -16.41 17.84
N ILE A 222 -17.96 -15.46 18.47
CA ILE A 222 -18.31 -14.05 18.41
C ILE A 222 -18.14 -13.46 17.00
N GLY A 223 -17.59 -14.19 16.03
CA GLY A 223 -17.24 -13.66 14.71
C GLY A 223 -15.86 -13.02 14.74
N THR A 224 -15.36 -12.62 13.57
CA THR A 224 -14.02 -12.01 13.48
C THR A 224 -14.04 -10.58 14.03
N ILE A 225 -12.98 -10.16 14.74
CA ILE A 225 -12.83 -8.79 15.26
C ILE A 225 -13.11 -7.73 14.17
N ALA A 226 -12.76 -8.02 12.91
CA ALA A 226 -13.01 -7.17 11.75
C ALA A 226 -14.49 -6.85 11.51
N GLU A 227 -15.42 -7.76 11.86
CA GLU A 227 -16.86 -7.55 11.71
C GLU A 227 -17.42 -6.57 12.75
N TYR A 228 -16.76 -6.45 13.90
CA TYR A 228 -17.17 -5.55 15.00
C TYR A 228 -16.39 -4.23 15.02
N GLU A 229 -15.18 -4.22 14.49
CA GLU A 229 -14.31 -3.04 14.42
C GLU A 229 -15.02 -1.91 13.65
N GLN A 230 -15.64 -2.20 12.50
CA GLN A 230 -16.37 -1.20 11.74
C GLN A 230 -17.61 -0.69 12.48
N ILE A 231 -18.31 -1.55 13.21
CA ILE A 231 -19.50 -1.19 14.01
C ILE A 231 -19.12 -0.27 15.17
N LEU A 232 -17.99 -0.54 15.84
CA LEU A 232 -17.46 0.29 16.92
C LEU A 232 -16.97 1.63 16.39
N ILE A 233 -16.23 1.64 15.27
CA ILE A 233 -15.78 2.87 14.61
C ILE A 233 -16.96 3.73 14.18
N ASP A 234 -17.99 3.14 13.57
CA ASP A 234 -19.18 3.87 13.11
C ASP A 234 -19.99 4.44 14.30
N ALA A 235 -20.10 3.70 15.41
CA ALA A 235 -20.75 4.16 16.63
C ALA A 235 -20.01 5.34 17.28
N VAL A 236 -18.67 5.28 17.32
CA VAL A 236 -17.82 6.36 17.81
C VAL A 236 -17.87 7.57 16.87
N ALA A 237 -17.81 7.37 15.55
CA ALA A 237 -17.90 8.44 14.56
C ALA A 237 -19.26 9.15 14.57
N ALA A 238 -20.37 8.41 14.74
CA ALA A 238 -21.70 8.97 14.90
C ALA A 238 -21.85 9.79 16.20
N SER A 239 -21.09 9.44 17.24
CA SER A 239 -21.06 10.19 18.50
C SER A 239 -20.30 11.53 18.38
N MET A 240 -19.30 11.60 17.50
CA MET A 240 -18.49 12.81 17.29
C MET A 240 -19.13 13.83 16.33
N SER A 241 -20.04 13.41 15.45
CA SER A 241 -20.68 14.29 14.44
C SER A 241 -22.01 14.91 14.87
N GLY A 242 -22.52 14.58 16.06
CA GLY A 242 -23.73 15.20 16.64
C GLY A 242 -25.05 14.89 15.91
N SER A 243 -25.06 14.08 14.86
CA SER A 243 -26.27 13.71 14.12
C SER A 243 -26.72 12.28 14.43
N ILE A 244 -27.52 12.09 15.47
CA ILE A 244 -28.22 10.81 15.70
C ILE A 244 -29.57 10.88 14.99
N THR A 245 -29.68 10.24 13.82
CA THR A 245 -30.98 9.74 13.37
C THR A 245 -31.12 8.29 13.82
N SER A 246 -32.20 8.01 14.55
CA SER A 246 -32.51 6.70 15.11
C SER A 246 -32.56 5.63 14.02
N ARG A 247 -31.50 4.84 13.85
CA ARG A 247 -31.59 3.55 13.15
C ARG A 247 -31.62 2.43 14.18
N ARG A 248 -32.73 1.71 14.19
CA ARG A 248 -32.84 0.39 14.84
C ARG A 248 -31.73 -0.51 14.31
N TRP A 249 -31.05 -1.18 15.23
CA TRP A 249 -30.12 -2.28 14.97
C TRP A 249 -30.74 -3.32 14.03
N PRO A 250 -30.00 -3.92 13.08
CA PRO A 250 -30.49 -5.02 12.27
C PRO A 250 -30.80 -6.22 13.17
N ALA A 251 -32.02 -6.74 13.08
CA ALA A 251 -32.51 -7.88 13.87
C ALA A 251 -31.93 -9.24 13.42
N THR A 252 -30.74 -9.27 12.84
CA THR A 252 -30.19 -10.47 12.18
C THR A 252 -29.41 -11.42 13.10
N CYS A 253 -29.02 -11.02 14.31
CA CYS A 253 -28.35 -11.93 15.25
C CYS A 253 -29.32 -12.78 16.11
N ALA A 254 -30.63 -12.58 16.00
CA ALA A 254 -31.62 -13.30 16.79
C ALA A 254 -32.24 -14.48 16.03
N LYS A 255 -31.46 -15.33 15.37
CA LYS A 255 -31.91 -16.64 14.87
C LYS A 255 -30.75 -17.63 14.81
N SER A 256 -30.50 -18.31 15.92
CA SER A 256 -30.40 -19.78 16.03
C SER A 256 -30.25 -20.10 17.52
N ILE A 257 -31.01 -21.11 17.94
CA ILE A 257 -31.35 -21.51 19.32
C ILE A 257 -30.11 -21.74 20.18
#